data_AF-A0A5C9EIV9-F1
#
_entry.id   AF-A0A5C9EIV9-F1
#
_cell.length_a   1.000
_cell.length_b   1.000
_cell.length_c   1.000
_cell.angle_alpha   90.00
_cell.angle_beta   90.00
_cell.angle_gamma   90.00
#
_symmetry.space_group_name_H-M   'P 1'
#
loop_
_entity.id
_entity.type
_entity.pdbx_description
1 polymer ?
#
loop_
_entity_poly.entity_id
_entity_poly.type
_entity_poly.pdbx_seq_one_letter_code
_entity_poly.pdbx_strand_id
1 'polypeptide(L)'
;MASIDINVNNIVAMADNIGSRPIIVKGGVVKSINQFFNKERARLMSAKDKQGYTHWTKKLTKLSLVRYNKLHDVFHKLSRNIVEHCVENDIGTLVIGYNATWKQEVNMGKRNNQNFVSIPFLMLIDKIQYKAELIGIHVILQEESYTSKCSFLDREDIGWHYQYKGLRLDHLKKRGLFRASDGRIINADINAALNIMRKAIPNVKFAKGIEDIVLRPRCVSWY
;
A
#
# COMPACT_ATOMS: atom_id res chain seq x y z
N MET A 1 2.14 -4.22 17.96
CA MET A 1 2.53 -4.57 16.57
C MET A 1 1.67 -3.78 15.60
N ALA A 2 2.16 -3.58 14.37
CA ALA A 2 1.41 -2.91 13.33
C ALA A 2 1.53 -3.63 11.99
N SER A 3 0.62 -3.31 11.09
CA SER A 3 0.57 -3.83 9.73
C SER A 3 0.38 -2.70 8.72
N ILE A 4 0.99 -2.82 7.56
CA ILE A 4 0.88 -1.88 6.45
C ILE A 4 0.40 -2.60 5.19
N ASP A 5 -0.64 -2.06 4.57
CA ASP A 5 -1.04 -2.33 3.18
C ASP A 5 -0.46 -1.26 2.26
N ILE A 6 0.19 -1.67 1.16
CA ILE A 6 0.84 -0.78 0.19
C ILE A 6 0.05 -0.77 -1.12
N ASN A 7 -0.46 0.39 -1.53
CA ASN A 7 -1.29 0.51 -2.73
C ASN A 7 -1.00 1.80 -3.55
N VAL A 8 -1.60 1.97 -4.73
CA VAL A 8 -1.40 3.19 -5.55
C VAL A 8 -2.08 4.41 -4.95
N ASN A 9 -3.30 4.24 -4.42
CA ASN A 9 -4.15 5.37 -4.03
C ASN A 9 -3.81 5.86 -2.62
N ASN A 10 -3.79 4.95 -1.67
CA ASN A 10 -3.19 5.14 -0.36
C ASN A 10 -1.87 4.38 -0.42
N ILE A 11 -0.74 5.11 -0.48
CA ILE A 11 0.59 4.49 -0.62
C ILE A 11 0.89 3.58 0.57
N VAL A 12 0.37 3.95 1.73
CA VAL A 12 0.47 3.25 3.00
C VAL A 12 -0.87 3.39 3.70
N ALA A 13 -1.44 2.25 4.07
CA ALA A 13 -2.54 2.14 5.01
C ALA A 13 -2.03 1.34 6.21
N MET A 14 -1.86 2.00 7.35
CA MET A 14 -1.24 1.42 8.54
C MET A 14 -2.25 1.29 9.67
N ALA A 15 -2.28 0.13 10.31
CA ALA A 15 -3.12 -0.16 11.46
C ALA A 15 -2.35 -0.99 12.48
N ASP A 16 -2.66 -0.83 13.77
CA ASP A 16 -2.04 -1.53 14.87
C ASP A 16 -3.05 -2.41 15.64
N ASN A 17 -2.52 -3.27 16.50
CA ASN A 17 -3.34 -4.10 17.39
C ASN A 17 -3.60 -3.46 18.76
N ILE A 18 -3.08 -2.27 19.03
CA ILE A 18 -3.25 -1.55 20.31
C ILE A 18 -4.47 -0.61 20.29
N GLY A 19 -5.10 -0.44 19.13
CA GLY A 19 -6.32 0.35 18.95
C GLY A 19 -6.04 1.83 18.84
N SER A 20 -4.84 2.22 18.38
CA SER A 20 -4.55 3.59 17.99
C SER A 20 -5.24 3.92 16.68
N ARG A 21 -5.33 5.22 16.36
CA ARG A 21 -6.03 5.68 15.17
C ARG A 21 -5.20 5.32 13.92
N PRO A 22 -5.73 4.56 12.96
CA PRO A 22 -4.98 4.14 11.78
C PRO A 22 -4.55 5.31 10.93
N ILE A 23 -3.50 5.10 10.15
CA ILE A 23 -2.87 6.13 9.34
C ILE A 23 -3.03 5.79 7.87
N ILE A 24 -3.36 6.81 7.08
CA ILE A 24 -3.33 6.74 5.62
C ILE A 24 -2.39 7.80 5.08
N VAL A 25 -1.44 7.37 4.25
CA VAL A 25 -0.62 8.25 3.43
C VAL A 25 -1.14 8.21 1.99
N LYS A 26 -1.47 9.37 1.42
CA LYS A 26 -2.06 9.44 0.07
C LYS A 26 -1.00 9.34 -1.01
N GLY A 27 -1.12 8.40 -1.95
CA GLY A 27 -0.15 8.20 -3.05
C GLY A 27 -0.13 9.28 -4.14
N GLY A 28 -0.80 10.42 -3.94
CA GLY A 28 -0.94 11.49 -4.95
C GLY A 28 0.39 12.02 -5.50
N VAL A 29 1.38 12.22 -4.63
CA VAL A 29 2.73 12.66 -5.01
C VAL A 29 3.40 11.63 -5.93
N VAL A 30 3.41 10.37 -5.51
CA VAL A 30 3.99 9.25 -6.27
C VAL A 30 3.28 9.09 -7.63
N LYS A 31 1.95 9.17 -7.64
CA LYS A 31 1.14 9.12 -8.87
C LYS A 31 1.48 10.25 -9.82
N SER A 32 1.62 11.48 -9.32
CA SER A 32 1.96 12.66 -10.12
C SER A 32 3.34 12.51 -10.78
N ILE A 33 4.36 12.11 -10.00
CA ILE A 33 5.71 11.84 -10.51
C ILE A 33 5.67 10.79 -11.62
N ASN A 34 4.93 9.70 -11.40
CA ASN A 34 4.84 8.60 -12.34
C ASN A 34 4.04 8.97 -13.61
N GLN A 35 2.97 9.75 -13.46
CA GLN A 35 2.18 10.26 -14.58
C GLN A 35 3.01 11.17 -15.48
N PHE A 36 3.76 12.11 -14.90
CA PHE A 36 4.66 12.99 -15.65
C PHE A 36 5.68 12.18 -16.44
N PHE A 37 6.33 11.20 -15.79
CA PHE A 37 7.29 10.33 -16.45
C PHE A 37 6.68 9.55 -17.62
N ASN A 38 5.51 8.94 -17.43
CA ASN A 38 4.87 8.15 -18.49
C ASN A 38 4.50 9.03 -19.69
N LYS A 39 4.01 10.26 -19.44
CA LYS A 39 3.70 11.24 -20.48
C LYS A 39 4.96 11.63 -21.28
N GLU A 40 6.03 12.04 -20.59
CA GLU A 40 7.26 12.46 -21.26
C GLU A 40 7.97 11.29 -21.95
N ARG A 41 7.92 10.08 -21.36
CA ARG A 41 8.46 8.87 -21.99
C ARG A 41 7.76 8.57 -23.30
N ALA A 42 6.43 8.63 -23.35
CA ALA A 42 5.67 8.42 -24.58
C ALA A 42 6.03 9.44 -25.66
N ARG A 43 6.15 10.73 -25.29
CA ARG A 43 6.57 11.80 -26.21
C ARG A 43 7.98 11.56 -26.78
N LEU A 44 8.94 11.22 -25.91
CA LEU A 44 10.33 10.96 -26.31
C LEU A 44 10.47 9.69 -27.14
N MET A 45 9.73 8.62 -26.81
CA MET A 45 9.69 7.39 -27.61
C MET A 45 9.14 7.66 -29.00
N SER A 46 7.99 8.36 -29.12
CA SER A 46 7.43 8.70 -30.42
C SER A 46 8.38 9.54 -31.28
N ALA A 47 9.08 10.51 -30.68
CA ALA A 47 10.08 11.31 -31.39
C ALA A 47 11.29 10.48 -31.85
N LYS A 48 11.77 9.59 -30.98
CA LYS A 48 12.87 8.65 -31.26
C LYS A 48 12.54 7.72 -32.43
N ASP A 49 11.35 7.14 -32.41
CA ASP A 49 10.89 6.20 -33.44
C ASP A 49 10.73 6.91 -34.80
N LYS A 50 10.20 8.14 -34.82
CA LYS A 50 10.13 8.98 -36.04
C LYS A 50 11.50 9.35 -36.61
N GLN A 51 12.52 9.43 -35.76
CA GLN A 51 13.90 9.71 -36.15
C GLN A 51 14.67 8.44 -36.56
N GLY A 52 14.04 7.27 -36.54
CA GLY A 52 14.68 5.99 -36.89
C GLY A 52 15.67 5.48 -35.84
N TYR A 53 15.71 6.06 -34.64
CA TYR A 53 16.59 5.60 -33.58
C TYR A 53 16.04 4.33 -32.93
N THR A 54 16.81 3.24 -32.97
CA THR A 54 16.44 1.97 -32.32
C THR A 54 16.91 1.87 -30.87
N HIS A 55 18.01 2.53 -30.52
CA HIS A 55 18.60 2.50 -29.17
C HIS A 55 17.89 3.44 -28.17
N TRP A 56 18.19 3.26 -26.88
CA TRP A 56 17.71 4.12 -25.80
C TRP A 56 18.50 5.43 -25.75
N THR A 57 17.82 6.58 -25.75
CA THR A 57 18.49 7.88 -25.89
C THR A 57 18.99 8.44 -24.54
N LYS A 58 19.95 9.36 -24.60
CA LYS A 58 20.42 10.13 -23.42
C LYS A 58 19.28 10.89 -22.73
N LYS A 59 18.32 11.42 -23.51
CA LYS A 59 17.13 12.11 -22.98
C LYS A 59 16.22 11.17 -22.19
N LEU A 60 15.98 9.96 -22.71
CA LEU A 60 15.20 8.94 -22.00
C LEU A 60 15.91 8.47 -20.72
N THR A 61 17.23 8.32 -20.76
CA THR A 61 18.04 7.97 -19.58
C THR A 61 17.94 9.05 -18.49
N LYS A 62 18.11 10.32 -18.86
CA LYS A 62 17.96 11.45 -17.94
C LYS A 62 16.56 11.51 -17.33
N LEU A 63 15.52 11.27 -18.13
CA LEU A 63 14.13 11.22 -17.65
C LEU A 63 13.93 10.10 -16.61
N SER A 64 14.46 8.90 -16.86
CA SER A 64 14.43 7.78 -15.91
C SER A 64 15.16 8.10 -14.62
N LEU A 65 16.34 8.72 -14.68
CA LEU A 65 17.13 9.12 -13.51
C LEU A 65 16.38 10.15 -12.64
N VAL A 66 15.78 11.17 -13.27
CA VAL A 66 14.99 12.18 -12.56
C VAL A 66 13.79 11.55 -11.85
N ARG A 67 13.08 10.63 -12.51
CA ARG A 67 12.00 9.87 -11.86
C ARG A 67 12.52 9.06 -10.68
N TYR A 68 13.60 8.31 -10.88
CA TYR A 68 14.20 7.48 -9.83
C TYR A 68 14.53 8.34 -8.61
N ASN A 69 15.26 9.45 -8.78
CA ASN A 69 15.65 10.33 -7.67
C ASN A 69 14.44 10.90 -6.92
N LYS A 70 13.40 11.34 -7.62
CA LYS A 70 12.17 11.87 -6.99
C LYS A 70 11.45 10.79 -6.17
N LEU A 71 11.27 9.60 -6.74
CA LEU A 71 10.63 8.48 -6.02
C LEU A 71 11.50 7.99 -4.85
N HIS A 72 12.81 7.99 -5.03
CA HIS A 72 13.78 7.59 -4.03
C HIS A 72 13.76 8.50 -2.80
N ASP A 73 13.71 9.82 -3.00
CA ASP A 73 13.53 10.81 -1.93
C ASP A 73 12.22 10.61 -1.17
N VAL A 74 11.10 10.52 -1.92
CA VAL A 74 9.76 10.27 -1.36
C VAL A 74 9.74 9.01 -0.51
N PHE A 75 10.27 7.89 -1.00
CA PHE A 75 10.26 6.63 -0.25
C PHE A 75 11.22 6.64 0.93
N HIS A 76 12.31 7.42 0.88
CA HIS A 76 13.18 7.60 2.05
C HIS A 76 12.46 8.35 3.17
N LYS A 77 11.78 9.45 2.87
CA LYS A 77 11.02 10.18 3.90
C LYS A 77 9.86 9.35 4.43
N LEU A 78 9.13 8.69 3.54
CA LEU A 78 8.00 7.85 3.92
C LEU A 78 8.42 6.69 4.84
N SER A 79 9.46 5.93 4.47
CA SER A 79 9.99 4.85 5.31
C SER A 79 10.50 5.35 6.66
N ARG A 80 11.12 6.54 6.70
CA ARG A 80 11.57 7.14 7.96
C ARG A 80 10.39 7.44 8.88
N ASN A 81 9.35 8.12 8.37
CA ASN A 81 8.16 8.45 9.16
C ASN A 81 7.42 7.20 9.66
N ILE A 82 7.34 6.14 8.85
CA ILE A 82 6.75 4.86 9.27
C ILE A 82 7.49 4.28 10.48
N VAL A 83 8.83 4.27 10.40
CA VAL A 83 9.69 3.71 11.45
C VAL A 83 9.64 4.57 12.70
N GLU A 84 9.69 5.89 12.57
CA GLU A 84 9.51 6.84 13.67
C GLU A 84 8.15 6.64 14.35
N HIS A 85 7.07 6.49 13.57
CA HIS A 85 5.75 6.19 14.11
C HIS A 85 5.71 4.86 14.89
N CYS A 86 6.41 3.82 14.41
CA CYS A 86 6.53 2.58 15.14
C CYS A 86 7.23 2.77 16.49
N VAL A 87 8.31 3.54 16.53
CA VAL A 87 9.05 3.84 17.78
C VAL A 87 8.18 4.62 18.75
N GLU A 88 7.49 5.66 18.29
CA GLU A 88 6.60 6.50 19.12
C GLU A 88 5.43 5.73 19.76
N ASN A 89 5.08 4.56 19.21
CA ASN A 89 3.94 3.74 19.66
C ASN A 89 4.38 2.36 20.18
N ASP A 90 5.67 2.19 20.52
CA ASP A 90 6.24 0.95 21.06
C ASP A 90 5.92 -0.30 20.20
N ILE A 91 5.97 -0.14 18.88
CA ILE A 91 5.72 -1.21 17.91
C ILE A 91 7.02 -1.97 17.63
N GLY A 92 7.19 -3.13 18.27
CA GLY A 92 8.33 -4.02 18.03
C GLY A 92 8.22 -4.96 16.82
N THR A 93 7.07 -5.03 16.15
CA THR A 93 6.85 -5.88 14.98
C THR A 93 5.98 -5.18 13.95
N LEU A 94 6.45 -5.13 12.71
CA LEU A 94 5.80 -4.52 11.57
C LEU A 94 5.54 -5.57 10.47
N VAL A 95 4.27 -5.83 10.18
CA VAL A 95 3.86 -6.70 9.08
C VAL A 95 3.64 -5.84 7.83
N ILE A 96 4.27 -6.17 6.72
CA ILE A 96 4.10 -5.46 5.46
C ILE A 96 3.43 -6.42 4.48
N GLY A 97 2.26 -6.02 3.99
CA GLY A 97 1.62 -6.72 2.92
C GLY A 97 2.40 -6.57 1.61
N TYR A 98 2.66 -7.71 0.97
CA TYR A 98 3.41 -7.80 -0.27
C TYR A 98 2.87 -8.95 -1.11
N ASN A 99 2.53 -8.71 -2.37
CA ASN A 99 2.24 -9.80 -3.30
C ASN A 99 3.30 -9.83 -4.42
N ALA A 100 4.02 -10.95 -4.51
CA ALA A 100 5.08 -11.17 -5.49
C ALA A 100 4.58 -11.06 -6.95
N THR A 101 3.30 -11.36 -7.20
CA THR A 101 2.69 -11.29 -8.53
C THR A 101 2.21 -9.88 -8.91
N TRP A 102 2.47 -8.86 -8.09
CA TRP A 102 2.13 -7.44 -8.35
C TRP A 102 2.58 -6.91 -9.72
N LYS A 103 3.58 -7.51 -10.36
CA LYS A 103 4.05 -7.11 -11.70
C LYS A 103 3.37 -7.87 -12.85
N GLN A 104 2.73 -9.01 -12.59
CA GLN A 104 2.29 -9.96 -13.61
C GLN A 104 0.76 -10.06 -13.74
N GLU A 105 -0.02 -9.87 -12.67
CA GLU A 105 -1.47 -10.17 -12.67
C GLU A 105 -2.34 -9.12 -11.97
N VAL A 106 -2.17 -7.85 -12.31
CA VAL A 106 -2.97 -6.79 -11.68
C VAL A 106 -4.35 -6.73 -12.34
N ASN A 107 -5.43 -7.00 -11.60
CA ASN A 107 -6.82 -6.82 -12.05
C ASN A 107 -7.52 -5.68 -11.27
N MET A 108 -6.83 -4.55 -11.08
CA MET A 108 -7.31 -3.35 -10.39
C MET A 108 -7.93 -2.30 -11.34
N GLY A 109 -8.18 -2.68 -12.60
CA GLY A 109 -8.66 -1.81 -13.68
C GLY A 109 -7.52 -1.14 -14.46
N LYS A 110 -7.71 -0.96 -15.78
CA LYS A 110 -6.66 -0.58 -16.74
C LYS A 110 -5.75 0.58 -16.29
N ARG A 111 -6.35 1.66 -15.77
CA ARG A 111 -5.61 2.87 -15.33
C ARG A 111 -4.84 2.66 -14.01
N ASN A 112 -5.40 1.91 -13.07
CA ASN A 112 -4.71 1.62 -11.81
C ASN A 112 -3.61 0.58 -12.03
N ASN A 113 -3.86 -0.45 -12.85
CA ASN A 113 -2.85 -1.42 -13.25
C ASN A 113 -1.62 -0.76 -13.86
N GLN A 114 -1.81 0.15 -14.83
CA GLN A 114 -0.71 0.85 -15.48
C GLN A 114 0.13 1.67 -14.48
N ASN A 115 -0.52 2.32 -13.50
CA ASN A 115 0.18 3.08 -12.46
C ASN A 115 0.88 2.16 -11.46
N PHE A 116 0.23 1.09 -11.03
CA PHE A 116 0.76 0.14 -10.05
C PHE A 116 1.99 -0.60 -10.58
N VAL A 117 1.89 -1.20 -11.77
CA VAL A 117 2.99 -1.94 -12.43
C VAL A 117 4.21 -1.05 -12.64
N SER A 118 4.02 0.26 -12.84
CA SER A 118 5.14 1.16 -13.06
C SER A 118 5.79 1.65 -11.76
N ILE A 119 5.06 1.80 -10.65
CA ILE A 119 5.63 2.28 -9.38
C ILE A 119 6.52 1.20 -8.72
N PRO A 120 7.76 1.51 -8.32
CA PRO A 120 8.69 0.54 -7.76
C PRO A 120 8.45 0.31 -6.26
N PHE A 121 7.34 -0.29 -5.86
CA PHE A 121 6.99 -0.50 -4.44
C PHE A 121 8.01 -1.30 -3.63
N LEU A 122 8.76 -2.20 -4.28
CA LEU A 122 9.90 -2.90 -3.64
C LEU A 122 10.90 -1.92 -3.04
N MET A 123 11.18 -0.79 -3.72
CA MET A 123 12.08 0.23 -3.19
C MET A 123 11.57 0.85 -1.89
N LEU A 124 10.25 0.91 -1.67
CA LEU A 124 9.68 1.38 -0.42
C LEU A 124 9.82 0.31 0.67
N ILE A 125 9.50 -0.95 0.34
CA ILE A 125 9.60 -2.10 1.26
C ILE A 125 11.03 -2.26 1.76
N ASP A 126 12.01 -2.29 0.85
CA ASP A 126 13.43 -2.39 1.19
C ASP A 126 13.84 -1.28 2.16
N LYS A 127 13.35 -0.06 1.92
CA LYS A 127 13.65 1.11 2.76
C LYS A 127 13.02 1.03 4.15
N ILE A 128 11.83 0.47 4.26
CA ILE A 128 11.19 0.24 5.56
C ILE A 128 11.96 -0.84 6.31
N GLN A 129 12.24 -1.97 5.65
CA GLN A 129 12.94 -3.12 6.23
C GLN A 129 14.27 -2.72 6.86
N TYR A 130 15.19 -2.15 6.08
CA TYR A 130 16.52 -1.85 6.63
C TYR A 130 16.44 -0.84 7.79
N LYS A 131 15.56 0.17 7.71
CA LYS A 131 15.44 1.18 8.78
C LYS A 131 14.83 0.62 10.05
N ALA A 132 13.81 -0.23 9.91
CA ALA A 132 13.16 -0.90 11.03
C ALA A 132 14.14 -1.87 11.72
N GLU A 133 14.84 -2.68 10.94
CA GLU A 133 15.81 -3.65 11.45
C GLU A 133 16.99 -2.98 12.16
N LEU A 134 17.48 -1.85 11.64
CA LEU A 134 18.55 -1.07 12.27
C LEU A 134 18.24 -0.61 13.70
N ILE A 135 16.95 -0.51 14.05
CA ILE A 135 16.51 -0.10 15.39
C ILE A 135 15.78 -1.21 16.15
N GLY A 136 15.89 -2.47 15.67
CA GLY A 136 15.36 -3.64 16.36
C GLY A 136 13.86 -3.92 16.15
N ILE A 137 13.20 -3.26 15.20
CA ILE A 137 11.82 -3.59 14.82
C ILE A 137 11.85 -4.79 13.86
N HIS A 138 11.18 -5.87 14.24
CA HIS A 138 11.07 -7.06 13.39
C HIS A 138 10.09 -6.82 12.23
N VAL A 139 10.52 -7.09 10.99
CA VAL A 139 9.67 -6.92 9.80
C VAL A 139 9.27 -8.27 9.22
N ILE A 140 7.97 -8.45 8.98
CA ILE A 140 7.40 -9.66 8.36
C ILE A 140 6.77 -9.27 7.03
N LEU A 141 7.22 -9.87 5.94
CA LEU A 141 6.51 -9.76 4.65
C LEU A 141 5.40 -10.80 4.57
N GLN A 142 4.19 -10.37 4.24
CA GLN A 142 3.01 -11.22 4.21
C GLN A 142 2.26 -11.11 2.88
N GLU A 143 1.95 -12.25 2.28
CA GLU A 143 1.17 -12.35 1.04
C GLU A 143 -0.29 -11.86 1.25
N GLU A 144 -0.78 -10.98 0.38
CA GLU A 144 -2.04 -10.24 0.55
C GLU A 144 -3.28 -10.86 -0.14
N SER A 145 -3.23 -12.09 -0.65
CA SER A 145 -4.39 -12.69 -1.32
C SER A 145 -5.58 -12.76 -0.38
N TYR A 146 -6.74 -12.33 -0.90
CA TYR A 146 -8.04 -12.28 -0.25
C TYR A 146 -8.18 -11.29 0.92
N THR A 147 -7.11 -10.60 1.35
CA THR A 147 -7.14 -9.69 2.52
C THR A 147 -8.08 -8.50 2.31
N SER A 148 -8.22 -8.02 1.08
CA SER A 148 -9.13 -6.92 0.73
C SER A 148 -10.58 -7.35 0.51
N LYS A 149 -10.86 -8.65 0.45
CA LYS A 149 -12.20 -9.22 0.21
C LYS A 149 -12.85 -9.69 1.51
N CYS A 150 -12.08 -10.36 2.36
CA CYS A 150 -12.54 -10.83 3.65
C CYS A 150 -12.81 -9.65 4.61
N SER A 151 -13.81 -9.79 5.45
CA SER A 151 -14.14 -8.82 6.48
C SER A 151 -13.34 -9.05 7.74
N PHE A 152 -12.55 -8.04 8.13
CA PHE A 152 -11.86 -8.04 9.41
C PHE A 152 -12.85 -8.02 10.59
N LEU A 153 -13.88 -7.17 10.48
CA LEU A 153 -14.85 -6.95 11.56
C LEU A 153 -15.72 -8.20 11.83
N ASP A 154 -15.96 -9.02 10.81
CA ASP A 154 -16.73 -10.28 10.92
C ASP A 154 -15.86 -11.48 11.31
N ARG A 155 -14.56 -11.24 11.61
CA ARG A 155 -13.54 -12.28 11.84
C ARG A 155 -13.55 -13.35 10.75
N GLU A 156 -13.80 -12.96 9.52
CA GLU A 156 -13.87 -13.89 8.40
C GLU A 156 -12.49 -14.54 8.20
N ASP A 157 -12.48 -15.85 7.93
CA ASP A 157 -11.25 -16.56 7.61
C ASP A 157 -10.66 -16.00 6.32
N ILE A 158 -9.34 -15.86 6.27
CA ILE A 158 -8.69 -15.21 5.13
C ILE A 158 -8.44 -16.26 4.05
N GLY A 159 -9.28 -16.24 3.02
CA GLY A 159 -9.22 -17.21 1.93
C GLY A 159 -10.31 -16.97 0.88
N TRP A 160 -10.38 -17.88 -0.08
CA TRP A 160 -11.48 -17.87 -1.04
C TRP A 160 -12.76 -18.34 -0.36
N HIS A 161 -13.85 -17.59 -0.59
CA HIS A 161 -15.19 -17.95 -0.17
C HIS A 161 -16.13 -17.88 -1.36
N TYR A 162 -17.11 -18.79 -1.41
CA TYR A 162 -18.21 -18.70 -2.39
C TYR A 162 -19.02 -17.41 -2.18
N GLN A 163 -19.26 -17.06 -0.92
CA GLN A 163 -19.90 -15.82 -0.52
C GLN A 163 -19.11 -15.19 0.62
N TYR A 164 -18.64 -13.97 0.39
CA TYR A 164 -17.94 -13.19 1.41
C TYR A 164 -18.95 -12.54 2.38
N LYS A 165 -18.59 -12.45 3.66
CA LYS A 165 -19.45 -11.83 4.69
C LYS A 165 -19.57 -10.32 4.50
N GLY A 166 -18.47 -9.67 4.13
CA GLY A 166 -18.41 -8.23 3.91
C GLY A 166 -18.46 -7.83 2.44
N LEU A 167 -18.61 -6.52 2.21
CA LEU A 167 -18.67 -5.93 0.89
C LEU A 167 -17.82 -4.67 0.79
N ARG A 168 -16.90 -4.65 -0.19
CA ARG A 168 -16.20 -3.43 -0.61
C ARG A 168 -17.14 -2.55 -1.45
N LEU A 169 -17.32 -1.29 -1.05
CA LEU A 169 -18.34 -0.38 -1.61
C LEU A 169 -17.86 0.46 -2.81
N ASP A 170 -16.80 0.04 -3.50
CA ASP A 170 -16.11 0.86 -4.51
C ASP A 170 -16.98 1.27 -5.72
N HIS A 171 -18.04 0.52 -6.00
CA HIS A 171 -18.98 0.75 -7.09
C HIS A 171 -20.15 1.69 -6.73
N LEU A 172 -20.36 2.02 -5.45
CA LEU A 172 -21.58 2.69 -4.94
C LEU A 172 -21.40 4.18 -4.61
N LYS A 173 -20.59 4.94 -5.36
CA LYS A 173 -20.21 6.35 -5.07
C LYS A 173 -19.48 6.57 -3.72
N LYS A 174 -19.31 5.52 -2.89
CA LYS A 174 -18.60 5.51 -1.59
C LYS A 174 -17.26 4.77 -1.70
N ARG A 175 -16.34 5.29 -2.53
CA ARG A 175 -15.04 4.66 -2.81
C ARG A 175 -14.16 4.53 -1.56
N GLY A 176 -13.47 3.41 -1.42
CA GLY A 176 -12.51 3.18 -0.33
C GLY A 176 -13.14 2.83 1.02
N LEU A 177 -14.41 2.41 1.02
CA LEU A 177 -15.10 1.90 2.21
C LEU A 177 -15.39 0.40 2.07
N PHE A 178 -15.40 -0.29 3.20
CA PHE A 178 -15.76 -1.68 3.35
C PHE A 178 -16.88 -1.78 4.39
N ARG A 179 -17.93 -2.56 4.08
CA ARG A 179 -19.07 -2.80 4.95
C ARG A 179 -19.04 -4.24 5.45
N ALA A 180 -19.06 -4.41 6.76
CA ALA A 180 -19.19 -5.71 7.41
C ALA A 180 -20.63 -6.24 7.33
N SER A 181 -20.83 -7.51 7.69
CA SER A 181 -22.15 -8.18 7.62
C SER A 181 -23.19 -7.51 8.52
N ASP A 182 -22.77 -6.95 9.66
CA ASP A 182 -23.60 -6.23 10.62
C ASP A 182 -23.86 -4.75 10.25
N GLY A 183 -23.38 -4.31 9.08
CA GLY A 183 -23.58 -2.95 8.58
C GLY A 183 -22.53 -1.93 9.03
N ARG A 184 -21.59 -2.29 9.92
CA ARG A 184 -20.47 -1.40 10.29
C ARG A 184 -19.59 -1.10 9.07
N ILE A 185 -19.04 0.11 9.05
CA ILE A 185 -18.23 0.60 7.93
C ILE A 185 -16.82 0.96 8.41
N ILE A 186 -15.83 0.49 7.68
CA ILE A 186 -14.41 0.78 7.86
C ILE A 186 -13.78 1.21 6.54
N ASN A 187 -12.63 1.87 6.58
CA ASN A 187 -11.85 2.09 5.36
C ASN A 187 -11.37 0.75 4.78
N ALA A 188 -11.48 0.57 3.47
CA ALA A 188 -11.16 -0.69 2.80
C ALA A 188 -9.67 -1.07 2.88
N ASP A 189 -8.77 -0.10 2.81
CA ASP A 189 -7.32 -0.37 2.87
C ASP A 189 -6.89 -0.62 4.33
N ILE A 190 -7.58 -0.02 5.32
CA ILE A 190 -7.41 -0.37 6.74
C ILE A 190 -7.92 -1.79 7.03
N ASN A 191 -9.06 -2.20 6.45
CA ASN A 191 -9.53 -3.58 6.53
C ASN A 191 -8.49 -4.56 5.97
N ALA A 192 -7.88 -4.23 4.83
CA ALA A 192 -6.81 -5.02 4.23
C ALA A 192 -5.58 -5.11 5.15
N ALA A 193 -5.10 -3.98 5.69
CA ALA A 193 -3.97 -3.94 6.63
C ALA A 193 -4.22 -4.84 7.85
N LEU A 194 -5.38 -4.71 8.49
CA LEU A 194 -5.75 -5.53 9.66
C LEU A 194 -5.86 -7.02 9.32
N ASN A 195 -6.38 -7.37 8.14
CA ASN A 195 -6.39 -8.76 7.67
C ASN A 195 -4.97 -9.28 7.38
N ILE A 196 -4.08 -8.46 6.82
CA ILE A 196 -2.67 -8.83 6.63
C ILE A 196 -2.03 -9.20 7.98
N MET A 197 -2.30 -8.41 9.03
CA MET A 197 -1.86 -8.73 10.38
C MET A 197 -2.38 -10.09 10.87
N ARG A 198 -3.69 -10.34 10.74
CA ARG A 198 -4.30 -11.62 11.12
C ARG A 198 -3.74 -12.80 10.31
N LYS A 199 -3.41 -12.59 9.04
CA LYS A 199 -2.85 -13.64 8.18
C LYS A 199 -1.42 -14.01 8.60
N ALA A 200 -0.60 -13.01 8.93
CA ALA A 200 0.75 -13.23 9.43
C ALA A 200 0.76 -13.84 10.83
N ILE A 201 -0.16 -13.40 11.71
CA ILE A 201 -0.24 -13.81 13.11
C ILE A 201 -1.69 -14.13 13.46
N PRO A 202 -2.16 -15.37 13.23
CA PRO A 202 -3.57 -15.76 13.42
C PRO A 202 -4.11 -15.53 14.82
N ASN A 203 -3.26 -15.67 15.84
CA ASN A 203 -3.62 -15.52 17.26
C ASN A 203 -3.37 -14.11 17.81
N VAL A 204 -3.28 -13.09 16.95
CA VAL A 204 -3.07 -11.70 17.37
C VAL A 204 -4.21 -11.23 18.28
N LYS A 205 -3.85 -10.63 19.42
CA LYS A 205 -4.82 -10.01 20.34
C LYS A 205 -4.93 -8.52 20.05
N PHE A 206 -6.16 -8.02 19.94
CA PHE A 206 -6.47 -6.60 19.79
C PHE A 206 -6.89 -6.01 21.13
N ALA A 207 -6.21 -4.94 21.57
CA ALA A 207 -6.37 -4.38 22.92
C ALA A 207 -7.79 -3.85 23.19
N LYS A 208 -8.48 -3.31 22.19
CA LYS A 208 -9.87 -2.80 22.29
C LYS A 208 -10.93 -3.81 21.79
N GLY A 209 -10.55 -5.07 21.59
CA GLY A 209 -11.37 -6.00 20.84
C GLY A 209 -11.56 -5.57 19.38
N ILE A 210 -12.31 -6.36 18.60
CA ILE A 210 -12.64 -6.06 17.18
C ILE A 210 -13.94 -5.25 17.06
N GLU A 211 -14.76 -5.25 18.12
CA GLU A 211 -16.10 -4.66 18.12
C GLU A 211 -16.07 -3.12 18.14
N ASP A 212 -15.12 -2.53 18.87
CA ASP A 212 -14.93 -1.07 18.98
C ASP A 212 -14.08 -0.45 17.86
N ILE A 213 -13.69 -1.25 16.86
CA ILE A 213 -12.86 -0.82 15.73
C ILE A 213 -13.73 -0.12 14.67
N VAL A 214 -14.33 1.02 15.03
CA VAL A 214 -14.95 1.96 14.07
C VAL A 214 -13.92 3.02 13.69
N LEU A 215 -13.08 2.69 12.72
CA LEU A 215 -11.89 3.46 12.43
C LEU A 215 -12.12 4.51 11.34
N ARG A 216 -12.08 5.78 11.73
CA ARG A 216 -11.82 6.91 10.81
C ARG A 216 -10.32 7.14 10.74
N PRO A 217 -9.63 6.74 9.66
CA PRO A 217 -8.17 6.91 9.57
C PRO A 217 -7.77 8.39 9.64
N ARG A 218 -6.60 8.67 10.19
CA ARG A 218 -5.92 9.97 10.09
C ARG A 218 -5.17 10.01 8.77
N CYS A 219 -5.50 10.98 7.92
CA CYS A 219 -4.74 11.23 6.69
C CYS A 219 -3.52 12.09 7.02
N VAL A 220 -2.33 11.66 6.62
CA VAL A 220 -1.06 12.36 6.87
C VAL A 220 -0.26 12.55 5.59
N SER A 221 0.68 13.51 5.62
CA SER A 221 1.62 13.77 4.53
C SER A 221 3.03 13.45 5.01
N TRP A 222 3.56 12.29 4.62
CA TRP A 222 4.89 11.79 5.00
C TRP A 222 5.83 11.79 3.77
N TYR A 223 6.00 12.96 3.16
CA TYR A 223 6.73 13.20 1.90
C TYR A 223 7.73 14.34 2.02
#